data_AF-A0A6G0Q5V0-F1
#
_entry.id   AF-A0A6G0Q5V0-F1
#
_cell.length_a   1.000
_cell.length_b   1.000
_cell.length_c   1.000
_cell.angle_alpha   90.00
_cell.angle_beta   90.00
_cell.angle_gamma   90.00
#
_symmetry.space_group_name_H-M   'P 1'
#
loop_
_entity.id
_entity.type
_entity.pdbx_description
1 polymer ?
#
loop_
_entity_poly.entity_id
_entity_poly.type
_entity_poly.pdbx_seq_one_letter_code
_entity_poly.pdbx_strand_id
1 'polypeptide(L)'
;MSINGWSVEDVYETVRGFGFRGRCLTLLLAMVHFLFALAIPLLCCLKADELISSSWRAVFAPLWVLNTIYYGSLLFSLVFADGKLYAFAKELLLLVVQVFIALKLDEVVHWSLVKVLAPYFAYEALNLLETVAGGVLGH
;
A
#
# COMPACT_ATOMS: atom_id res chain seq x y z
N MET A 1 -0.03 2.21 -26.62
CA MET A 1 -0.85 0.98 -26.51
C MET A 1 -2.27 1.44 -26.20
N SER A 2 -3.24 1.12 -27.07
CA SER A 2 -4.61 1.65 -27.01
C SER A 2 -5.49 0.71 -26.19
N ILE A 3 -6.06 1.20 -25.08
CA ILE A 3 -7.12 0.51 -24.36
C ILE A 3 -8.41 1.21 -24.78
N ASN A 4 -9.26 0.53 -25.56
CA ASN A 4 -10.55 1.06 -26.04
C ASN A 4 -10.48 2.41 -26.78
N GLY A 5 -9.48 2.60 -27.64
CA GLY A 5 -9.39 3.79 -28.50
C GLY A 5 -8.78 5.02 -27.82
N TRP A 6 -8.45 4.95 -26.53
CA TRP A 6 -7.77 6.01 -25.80
C TRP A 6 -6.27 5.68 -25.71
N SER A 7 -5.42 6.63 -26.10
CA SER A 7 -3.98 6.53 -25.83
C SER A 7 -3.69 6.93 -24.37
N VAL A 8 -2.56 6.47 -23.83
CA VAL A 8 -2.11 6.84 -22.47
C VAL A 8 -1.90 8.35 -22.38
N GLU A 9 -1.39 8.97 -23.45
CA GLU A 9 -1.32 10.42 -23.62
C GLU A 9 -2.69 11.11 -23.50
N ASP A 10 -3.76 10.55 -24.10
CA ASP A 10 -5.11 11.15 -24.02
C ASP A 10 -5.66 11.14 -22.59
N VAL A 11 -5.40 10.06 -21.85
CA VAL A 11 -5.76 9.97 -20.43
C VAL A 11 -4.96 10.97 -19.61
N TYR A 12 -3.65 11.09 -19.87
CA TYR A 12 -2.78 12.02 -19.18
C TYR A 12 -3.20 13.48 -19.42
N GLU A 13 -3.49 13.85 -20.66
CA GLU A 13 -3.96 15.20 -21.02
C GLU A 13 -5.35 15.49 -20.47
N THR A 14 -6.24 14.49 -20.42
CA THR A 14 -7.56 14.63 -19.77
C THR A 14 -7.40 14.87 -18.26
N VAL A 15 -6.50 14.14 -17.60
CA VAL A 15 -6.22 14.31 -16.17
C VAL A 15 -5.60 15.69 -15.90
N ARG A 16 -4.69 16.12 -16.77
CA ARG A 16 -4.03 17.43 -16.72
C ARG A 16 -5.01 18.59 -16.95
N GLY A 17 -6.02 18.40 -17.78
CA GLY A 17 -7.08 19.37 -18.07
C GLY A 17 -8.04 19.64 -16.90
N PHE A 18 -7.99 18.88 -15.80
CA PHE A 18 -8.98 19.01 -14.73
C PHE A 18 -8.90 20.30 -13.89
N GLY A 19 -7.86 21.15 -13.98
CA GLY A 19 -7.86 22.50 -13.38
C GLY A 19 -8.37 22.58 -11.91
N PHE A 20 -9.27 23.53 -11.60
CA PHE A 20 -9.92 23.68 -10.27
C PHE A 20 -10.70 22.43 -9.83
N ARG A 21 -11.29 21.69 -10.79
CA ARG A 21 -12.02 20.44 -10.55
C ARG A 21 -11.09 19.30 -10.15
N GLY A 22 -9.84 19.31 -10.64
CA GLY A 22 -8.79 18.36 -10.27
C GLY A 22 -8.37 18.52 -8.82
N ARG A 23 -8.23 19.77 -8.34
CA ARG A 23 -7.94 20.04 -6.91
C ARG A 23 -9.06 19.53 -5.99
N CYS A 24 -10.32 19.71 -6.39
CA CYS A 24 -11.46 19.20 -5.64
C CYS A 24 -11.48 17.66 -5.60
N LEU A 25 -11.16 17.01 -6.73
CA LEU A 25 -11.00 15.55 -6.80
C LEU A 25 -9.85 15.06 -5.93
N THR A 26 -8.69 15.72 -5.95
CA THR A 26 -7.55 15.37 -5.08
C THR A 26 -7.92 15.48 -3.60
N LEU A 27 -8.63 16.54 -3.21
CA LEU A 27 -9.10 16.70 -1.82
C LEU A 27 -10.11 15.61 -1.45
N LEU A 28 -11.05 15.28 -2.35
CA LEU A 28 -12.01 14.20 -2.12
C LEU A 28 -11.30 12.86 -1.96
N LEU A 29 -10.32 12.56 -2.81
CA LEU A 29 -9.50 11.36 -2.68
C LEU A 29 -8.75 11.37 -1.34
N ALA A 30 -8.08 12.46 -0.96
CA ALA A 30 -7.37 12.56 0.31
C ALA A 30 -8.30 12.32 1.52
N MET A 31 -9.51 12.89 1.50
CA MET A 31 -10.52 12.68 2.53
C MET A 31 -10.96 11.21 2.62
N VAL A 32 -11.18 10.56 1.48
CA VAL A 32 -11.50 9.12 1.43
C VAL A 32 -10.35 8.30 2.01
N HIS A 33 -9.10 8.56 1.62
CA HIS A 33 -7.94 7.85 2.15
C HIS A 33 -7.82 8.01 3.67
N PHE A 34 -8.02 9.23 4.17
CA PHE A 34 -8.00 9.51 5.60
C PHE A 34 -9.11 8.77 6.36
N LEU A 35 -10.31 8.68 5.78
CA LEU A 35 -11.41 7.90 6.35
C LEU A 35 -11.06 6.42 6.45
N PHE A 36 -10.50 5.82 5.40
CA PHE A 36 -10.02 4.44 5.45
C PHE A 36 -8.90 4.26 6.48
N ALA A 37 -7.97 5.21 6.58
CA ALA A 37 -6.87 5.17 7.55
C ALA A 37 -7.39 5.26 9.00
N LEU A 38 -8.39 6.09 9.28
CA LEU A 38 -9.03 6.19 10.60
C LEU A 38 -9.91 4.98 10.94
N ALA A 39 -10.51 4.35 9.94
CA ALA A 39 -11.31 3.14 10.17
C ALA A 39 -10.47 2.00 10.77
N ILE A 40 -9.17 1.92 10.43
CA ILE A 40 -8.27 0.86 10.92
C ILE A 40 -8.15 0.87 12.46
N PRO A 41 -7.66 1.93 13.13
CA PRO A 41 -7.55 1.94 14.58
C PRO A 41 -8.91 1.82 15.27
N LEU A 42 -9.97 2.43 14.71
CA LEU A 42 -11.32 2.31 15.27
C LEU A 42 -11.80 0.86 15.30
N LEU A 43 -11.68 0.12 14.18
CA LEU A 43 -12.07 -1.28 14.12
C LEU A 43 -11.15 -2.16 15.00
N CYS A 44 -9.86 -1.84 15.10
CA CYS A 44 -8.94 -2.54 16.00
C CYS A 44 -9.34 -2.37 17.47
N CYS A 45 -9.71 -1.15 17.90
CA CYS A 45 -10.19 -0.91 19.26
C CYS A 45 -11.52 -1.65 19.52
N LEU A 46 -12.48 -1.55 18.60
CA LEU A 46 -13.75 -2.29 18.72
C LEU A 46 -13.55 -3.80 18.82
N LYS A 47 -12.56 -4.34 18.10
CA LYS A 47 -12.21 -5.76 18.18
C LYS A 47 -11.55 -6.10 19.52
N ALA A 48 -10.61 -5.29 19.97
CA ALA A 48 -9.91 -5.49 21.24
C ALA A 48 -10.84 -5.40 22.45
N ASP A 49 -11.88 -4.57 22.36
CA ASP A 49 -12.95 -4.46 23.37
C ASP A 49 -13.99 -5.60 23.26
N GLU A 50 -13.76 -6.59 22.40
CA GLU A 50 -14.65 -7.74 22.14
C GLU A 50 -16.08 -7.35 21.72
N LEU A 51 -16.28 -6.14 21.19
CA LEU A 51 -17.57 -5.66 20.68
C LEU A 51 -17.93 -6.26 19.33
N ILE A 52 -16.93 -6.73 18.58
CA ILE A 52 -17.11 -7.40 17.28
C ILE A 52 -16.47 -8.80 17.28
N SER A 53 -17.22 -9.82 16.86
CA SER A 53 -16.73 -11.21 16.81
C SER A 53 -16.00 -11.58 15.51
N SER A 54 -15.88 -10.65 14.57
CA SER A 54 -15.23 -10.87 13.26
C SER A 54 -13.74 -11.23 13.37
N SER A 55 -13.17 -11.85 12.34
CA SER A 55 -11.73 -12.13 12.26
C SER A 55 -10.91 -10.85 12.08
N TRP A 56 -9.64 -10.86 12.49
CA TRP A 56 -8.69 -9.76 12.26
C TRP A 56 -8.48 -9.48 10.79
N ARG A 57 -8.57 -10.51 9.93
CA ARG A 57 -8.63 -10.33 8.48
C ARG A 57 -9.77 -9.41 8.04
N ALA A 58 -10.96 -9.52 8.63
CA ALA A 58 -12.09 -8.64 8.33
C ALA A 58 -11.91 -7.25 8.95
N VAL A 59 -11.33 -7.15 10.15
CA VAL A 59 -11.00 -5.88 10.81
C VAL A 59 -10.05 -5.03 9.95
N PHE A 60 -9.09 -5.67 9.26
CA PHE A 60 -8.19 -5.00 8.32
C PHE A 60 -8.77 -4.77 6.91
N ALA A 61 -10.08 -5.00 6.68
CA ALA A 61 -10.71 -4.72 5.38
C ALA A 61 -10.43 -3.31 4.82
N PRO A 62 -10.48 -2.23 5.62
CA PRO A 62 -10.12 -0.90 5.12
C PRO A 62 -8.69 -0.81 4.59
N LEU A 63 -7.74 -1.51 5.24
CA LEU A 63 -6.35 -1.60 4.81
C LEU A 63 -6.21 -2.39 3.51
N TRP A 64 -6.93 -3.50 3.35
CA TRP A 64 -6.89 -4.30 2.11
C TRP A 64 -7.37 -3.51 0.90
N VAL A 65 -8.38 -2.65 1.07
CA VAL A 65 -8.87 -1.77 0.00
C VAL A 65 -7.77 -0.78 -0.42
N LEU A 66 -7.13 -0.11 0.54
CA LEU A 66 -6.03 0.83 0.26
C LEU A 66 -4.85 0.12 -0.42
N ASN A 67 -4.46 -1.04 0.08
CA ASN A 67 -3.41 -1.86 -0.52
C ASN A 67 -3.72 -2.25 -1.96
N THR A 68 -4.96 -2.69 -2.24
CA THR A 68 -5.36 -3.10 -3.59
C THR A 68 -5.18 -1.96 -4.58
N ILE A 69 -5.55 -0.74 -4.18
CA ILE A 69 -5.35 0.46 -5.01
C ILE A 69 -3.86 0.74 -5.19
N TYR A 70 -3.09 0.78 -4.09
CA TYR A 70 -1.67 1.07 -4.10
C TYR A 70 -0.86 0.05 -4.93
N TYR A 71 -0.90 -1.23 -4.59
CA TYR A 71 -0.17 -2.28 -5.30
C TYR A 71 -0.69 -2.49 -6.72
N GLY A 72 -1.98 -2.28 -6.97
CA GLY A 72 -2.55 -2.30 -8.32
C GLY A 72 -1.93 -1.22 -9.22
N SER A 73 -1.82 0.01 -8.70
CA SER A 73 -1.13 1.10 -9.40
C SER A 73 0.37 0.82 -9.60
N LEU A 74 1.03 0.24 -8.60
CA LEU A 74 2.44 -0.14 -8.68
C LEU A 74 2.68 -1.24 -9.73
N LEU A 75 1.81 -2.24 -9.78
CA LEU A 75 1.83 -3.30 -10.79
C LEU A 75 1.60 -2.73 -12.19
N PHE A 76 0.66 -1.79 -12.34
CA PHE A 76 0.45 -1.10 -13.60
C PHE A 76 1.72 -0.34 -14.04
N SER A 77 2.35 0.42 -13.14
CA SER A 77 3.62 1.10 -13.42
C SER A 77 4.77 0.13 -13.77
N LEU A 78 4.81 -1.03 -13.12
CA LEU A 78 5.79 -2.07 -13.41
C LEU A 78 5.64 -2.61 -14.84
N VAL A 79 4.41 -2.91 -15.25
CA VAL A 79 4.11 -3.53 -16.55
C VAL A 79 4.22 -2.51 -17.70
N PHE A 80 3.79 -1.26 -17.48
CA PHE A 80 3.56 -0.31 -18.57
C PHE A 80 4.50 0.90 -18.61
N ALA A 81 5.27 1.19 -17.56
CA ALA A 81 6.09 2.40 -17.49
C ALA A 81 7.58 2.10 -17.33
N ASP A 82 8.01 1.68 -16.14
CA ASP A 82 9.41 1.79 -15.72
C ASP A 82 10.11 0.43 -15.50
N GLY A 83 9.37 -0.69 -15.47
CA GLY A 83 9.95 -2.03 -15.34
C GLY A 83 10.78 -2.26 -14.06
N LYS A 84 10.67 -1.39 -13.04
CA LYS A 84 11.46 -1.45 -11.80
C LYS A 84 10.98 -2.58 -10.88
N LEU A 85 11.30 -3.82 -11.25
CA LEU A 85 10.99 -5.02 -10.48
C LEU A 85 11.49 -4.93 -9.04
N TYR A 86 12.67 -4.35 -8.83
CA TYR A 86 13.24 -4.17 -7.50
C TYR A 86 12.35 -3.29 -6.60
N ALA A 87 11.87 -2.14 -7.08
CA ALA A 87 10.99 -1.27 -6.31
C ALA A 87 9.67 -1.98 -5.98
N PHE A 88 9.09 -2.68 -6.97
CA PHE A 88 7.88 -3.49 -6.76
C PHE A 88 8.09 -4.60 -5.72
N ALA A 89 9.19 -5.35 -5.82
CA ALA A 89 9.51 -6.42 -4.89
C ALA A 89 9.79 -5.89 -3.48
N LYS A 90 10.42 -4.72 -3.36
CA LYS A 90 10.65 -4.06 -2.07
C LYS A 90 9.32 -3.70 -1.39
N GLU A 91 8.40 -3.04 -2.10
CA GLU A 91 7.08 -2.71 -1.55
C GLU A 91 6.26 -3.96 -1.18
N LEU A 92 6.40 -5.05 -1.95
CA LEU A 92 5.71 -6.31 -1.66
C LEU A 92 6.07 -6.87 -0.27
N LEU A 93 7.26 -6.58 0.26
CA LEU A 93 7.65 -6.97 1.62
C LEU A 93 6.71 -6.35 2.67
N LEU A 94 6.25 -5.12 2.48
CA LEU A 94 5.32 -4.46 3.39
C LEU A 94 3.93 -5.13 3.35
N LEU A 95 3.46 -5.53 2.17
CA LEU A 95 2.22 -6.31 2.04
C LEU A 95 2.32 -7.64 2.79
N VAL A 96 3.45 -8.35 2.63
CA VAL A 96 3.70 -9.63 3.29
C VAL A 96 3.66 -9.47 4.81
N VAL A 97 4.26 -8.40 5.35
CA VAL A 97 4.21 -8.09 6.80
C VAL A 97 2.78 -7.91 7.28
N GLN A 98 1.98 -7.12 6.57
CA GLN A 98 0.59 -6.87 6.95
C GLN A 98 -0.24 -8.17 6.96
N VAL A 99 -0.02 -9.04 5.97
CA VAL A 99 -0.65 -10.38 5.92
C VAL A 99 -0.19 -11.23 7.10
N PHE A 100 1.10 -11.26 7.41
CA PHE A 100 1.60 -12.03 8.55
C PHE A 100 1.09 -11.51 9.89
N ILE A 101 0.94 -10.19 10.06
CA ILE A 101 0.33 -9.60 11.25
C ILE A 101 -1.13 -10.04 11.36
N ALA A 102 -1.91 -9.98 10.28
CA ALA A 102 -3.30 -10.42 10.28
C ALA A 102 -3.43 -11.92 10.62
N LEU A 103 -2.57 -12.78 10.05
CA LEU A 103 -2.54 -14.21 10.34
C LEU A 103 -2.09 -14.53 11.77
N LYS A 104 -1.16 -13.74 12.31
CA LYS A 104 -0.67 -13.87 13.68
C LYS A 104 -1.77 -13.50 14.68
N LEU A 105 -2.51 -12.42 14.42
CA LEU A 105 -3.62 -11.96 15.26
C LEU A 105 -4.82 -12.91 15.19
N ASP A 106 -5.09 -13.51 14.03
CA ASP A 106 -6.09 -14.58 13.88
C ASP A 106 -5.65 -15.94 14.49
N GLU A 107 -4.52 -15.98 15.19
CA GLU A 107 -3.95 -17.19 15.80
C GLU A 107 -3.69 -18.36 14.84
N VAL A 108 -3.70 -18.11 13.52
CA VAL A 108 -3.41 -19.12 12.49
C VAL A 108 -1.92 -19.50 12.51
N VAL A 109 -1.07 -18.56 12.91
CA VAL A 109 0.39 -18.71 12.89
C VAL A 109 0.96 -18.47 14.29
N HIS A 110 1.59 -19.49 14.88
CA HIS A 110 2.17 -19.41 16.23
C HIS A 110 3.62 -18.90 16.28
N TRP A 111 4.15 -18.31 15.20
CA TRP A 111 5.53 -17.81 15.17
C TRP A 111 5.79 -16.66 16.14
N SER A 112 7.04 -16.49 16.56
CA SER A 112 7.49 -15.32 17.33
C SER A 112 7.29 -14.02 16.52
N LEU A 113 6.99 -12.91 17.19
CA LEU A 113 6.82 -11.60 16.54
C LEU A 113 8.02 -11.19 15.67
N VAL A 114 9.24 -11.53 16.11
CA VAL A 114 10.47 -11.26 15.33
C VAL A 114 10.42 -11.91 13.94
N LYS A 115 9.89 -13.13 13.83
CA LYS A 115 9.74 -13.84 12.55
C LYS A 115 8.62 -13.23 11.69
N VAL A 116 7.53 -12.80 12.32
CA VAL A 116 6.42 -12.10 11.65
C VAL A 116 6.89 -10.77 11.05
N LEU A 117 7.76 -10.05 11.75
CA LEU A 117 8.33 -8.77 11.32
C LEU A 117 9.59 -8.91 10.43
N ALA A 118 10.03 -10.13 10.13
CA ALA A 118 11.21 -10.35 9.30
C ALA A 118 11.18 -9.62 7.94
N PRO A 119 10.06 -9.60 7.18
CA PRO A 119 10.03 -8.87 5.92
C PRO A 119 10.07 -7.34 6.13
N TYR A 120 9.61 -6.82 7.27
CA TYR A 120 9.73 -5.40 7.61
C TYR A 120 11.19 -5.02 7.86
N PHE A 121 11.92 -5.84 8.62
CA PHE A 121 13.35 -5.62 8.83
C PHE A 121 14.15 -5.71 7.53
N ALA A 122 13.78 -6.62 6.63
CA ALA A 122 14.39 -6.69 5.30
C ALA A 122 14.11 -5.41 4.48
N TYR A 123 12.88 -4.91 4.50
CA TYR A 123 12.51 -3.65 3.84
C TYR A 123 13.33 -2.46 4.37
N GLU A 124 13.44 -2.31 5.69
CA GLU A 124 14.23 -1.23 6.30
C GLU A 124 15.72 -1.36 5.97
N ALA A 125 16.28 -2.57 5.99
CA ALA A 125 17.66 -2.81 5.60
C ALA A 125 17.94 -2.40 4.15
N LEU A 126 17.02 -2.67 3.23
CA LEU A 126 17.11 -2.23 1.83
C LEU A 126 17.04 -0.70 1.70
N ASN A 127 16.13 -0.05 2.44
CA ASN A 127 16.03 1.42 2.45
C ASN A 127 17.31 2.09 2.97
N LEU A 128 17.90 1.53 4.03
CA LEU A 128 19.17 2.02 4.57
C LEU A 128 20.30 1.87 3.54
N LEU A 129 20.36 0.72 2.86
CA LEU A 129 21.36 0.48 1.82
C LEU A 129 21.21 1.46 0.64
N GLU A 130 19.99 1.72 0.19
CA GLU A 130 19.71 2.72 -0.86
C GLU A 130 20.14 4.12 -0.43
N THR A 131 19.82 4.51 0.81
CA THR A 131 20.18 5.83 1.36
C THR A 131 21.69 5.99 1.44
N VAL A 132 22.41 4.95 1.90
CA VAL A 132 23.87 4.95 1.96
C VAL A 132 24.49 4.95 0.56
N ALA A 133 24.00 4.13 -0.36
CA ALA A 133 24.50 4.09 -1.73
C ALA A 133 24.29 5.44 -2.45
N GLY A 134 23.12 6.06 -2.28
CA GLY A 134 22.84 7.40 -2.80
C GLY A 134 23.71 8.49 -2.17
N GLY A 135 23.99 8.40 -0.87
CA GLY A 135 24.90 9.32 -0.18
C GLY A 135 26.37 9.17 -0.58
N VAL A 136 26.82 7.95 -0.89
CA VAL A 136 28.20 7.67 -1.32
C VAL A 136 28.42 7.99 -2.80
N LEU A 137 27.44 7.71 -3.67
CA LEU A 137 27.53 7.95 -5.12
C LEU A 137 27.12 9.37 -5.52
N GLY A 138 26.45 10.11 -4.63
CA GLY A 138 26.07 11.51 -4.83
C GLY A 138 27.19 12.51 -4.53
N HIS A 139 28.40 12.04 -4.19
CA HIS A 139 29.60 12.83 -3.96
C HIS A 139 30.62 12.68 -5.09
#